data_AF-A0A564ZMI9-F1
#
_entry.id   AF-A0A564ZMI9-F1
#
_cell.length_a   1.000
_cell.length_b   1.000
_cell.length_c   1.000
_cell.angle_alpha   90.00
_cell.angle_beta   90.00
_cell.angle_gamma   90.00
#
_symmetry.space_group_name_H-M   'P 1'
#
loop_
_entity.id
_entity.type
_entity.pdbx_description
1 polymer ?
#
loop_
_entity_poly.entity_id
_entity_poly.type
_entity_poly.pdbx_seq_one_letter_code
_entity_poly.pdbx_strand_id
1 'polypeptide(L)' 'MSLTDWARNGWLVEHRTSPQEIADLLGVADRDLRDGAVKDLSEDWQLHTMRRCSAPRRH' A
#
# COMPACT_ATOMS: atom_id res chain seq x y z
N MET A 1 -11.15 -28.32 3.95
CA MET A 1 -11.78 -27.33 3.05
C MET A 1 -10.70 -26.73 2.16
N SER A 2 -11.02 -26.48 0.89
CA SER A 2 -10.13 -25.89 -0.12
C SER A 2 -10.66 -24.55 -0.63
N LEU A 3 -9.81 -23.76 -1.30
CA LEU A 3 -10.22 -22.50 -1.97
C LEU A 3 -11.31 -22.75 -3.03
N THR A 4 -11.25 -23.89 -3.71
CA THR A 4 -12.27 -24.33 -4.68
C THR A 4 -13.63 -24.55 -4.01
N ASP A 5 -13.66 -25.01 -2.76
CA ASP A 5 -14.92 -25.18 -2.02
C ASP A 5 -15.51 -23.82 -1.66
N TRP A 6 -14.67 -22.84 -1.32
CA TRP A 6 -15.13 -21.48 -0.98
C TRP A 6 -15.63 -20.71 -2.21
N ALA A 7 -14.98 -20.90 -3.35
CA ALA A 7 -15.45 -20.34 -4.62
C ALA A 7 -16.82 -20.93 -5.02
N ARG A 8 -16.99 -22.25 -4.87
CA ARG A 8 -18.28 -22.92 -5.12
C ARG A 8 -19.39 -22.46 -4.18
N ASN A 9 -19.05 -22.14 -2.94
CA ASN A 9 -20.00 -21.60 -1.96
C ASN A 9 -20.28 -20.10 -2.13
N GLY A 10 -19.64 -19.43 -3.09
CA GLY A 10 -19.81 -17.99 -3.35
C GLY A 10 -19.16 -17.07 -2.31
N TRP A 11 -18.27 -17.59 -1.46
CA TRP A 11 -17.55 -16.81 -0.45
C TRP A 11 -16.24 -16.23 -0.97
N LEU A 12 -15.75 -16.77 -2.08
CA LEU A 12 -14.52 -16.34 -2.74
C LEU A 12 -14.81 -16.13 -4.22
N VAL A 13 -14.33 -15.01 -4.76
CA VAL A 13 -14.31 -14.76 -6.21
C VAL A 13 -12.87 -14.83 -6.66
N GLU A 14 -12.60 -15.56 -7.74
CA GLU A 14 -11.27 -15.55 -8.36
C GLU A 14 -11.01 -14.16 -8.93
N HIS A 15 -10.02 -13.47 -8.37
CA HIS A 15 -9.52 -12.23 -8.95
C HIS A 15 -8.38 -12.54 -9.90
N ARG A 16 -8.49 -12.08 -11.15
CA ARG A 16 -7.38 -12.10 -12.10
C ARG A 16 -6.83 -10.68 -12.26
N THR A 17 -5.67 -10.47 -11.68
CA THR A 17 -4.95 -9.20 -11.81
C THR A 17 -4.46 -8.96 -13.25
N SER A 18 -4.24 -7.70 -13.58
CA SER A 18 -3.50 -7.30 -14.79
C SER A 18 -2.10 -6.81 -14.45
N PRO A 19 -1.13 -6.83 -15.40
CA PRO A 19 0.18 -6.20 -15.19
C PRO A 19 0.08 -4.70 -14.87
N GLN A 20 -0.92 -4.01 -15.44
CA GLN A 20 -1.16 -2.59 -15.17
C GLN A 20 -1.61 -2.35 -13.74
N GLU A 21 -2.55 -3.15 -13.23
CA GLU A 21 -3.03 -3.07 -11.84
C GLU A 21 -1.89 -3.28 -10.84
N ILE A 22 -0.99 -4.23 -11.12
CA ILE A 22 0.20 -4.46 -10.30
C ILE A 22 1.09 -3.22 -10.32
N ALA A 23 1.38 -2.67 -11.51
CA ALA A 23 2.22 -1.48 -11.63
C ALA A 23 1.63 -0.26 -10.91
N ASP A 24 0.31 -0.08 -11.00
CA ASP A 24 -0.40 1.03 -10.33
C ASP A 24 -0.33 0.90 -8.81
N LEU A 25 -0.57 -0.30 -8.27
CA LEU A 25 -0.48 -0.57 -6.83
C LEU A 25 0.94 -0.38 -6.29
N LEU A 26 1.95 -0.82 -7.04
CA LEU A 26 3.36 -0.61 -6.67
C LEU A 26 3.75 0.86 -6.76
N GLY A 27 3.24 1.60 -7.75
CA GLY A 27 3.46 3.04 -7.88
C GLY A 27 2.90 3.84 -6.70
N VAL A 28 1.80 3.38 -6.09
CA VAL A 28 1.28 3.96 -4.84
C VAL A 28 2.25 3.74 -3.69
N ALA A 29 2.72 2.51 -3.47
CA ALA A 29 3.69 2.20 -2.42
C ALA A 29 5.00 3.00 -2.59
N ASP A 30 5.52 3.09 -3.82
CA ASP A 30 6.74 3.86 -4.12
C ASP A 30 6.61 5.34 -3.77
N ARG A 31 5.46 5.95 -4.09
CA ARG A 31 5.18 7.34 -3.75
C ARG A 31 5.10 7.50 -2.23
N ASP A 32 4.43 6.60 -1.55
CA ASP A 32 4.23 6.67 -0.11
C ASP A 32 5.56 6.53 0.65
N LEU A 33 6.46 5.68 0.16
CA LEU A 33 7.83 5.56 0.68
C LEU A 33 8.67 6.83 0.43
N ARG A 34 8.53 7.46 -0.74
CA ARG A 34 9.22 8.73 -1.05
C ARG A 34 8.70 9.88 -0.18
N ASP A 35 7.40 9.97 0.00
CA ASP A 35 6.75 11.03 0.77
C ASP A 35 6.96 10.84 2.29
N GLY A 36 7.13 9.59 2.74
CA GLY A 36 7.40 9.22 4.13
C GLY A 36 8.86 9.34 4.57
N ALA A 37 9.79 9.66 3.66
CA ALA A 37 11.22 9.77 3.95
C ALA A 37 11.55 11.05 4.77
N VAL A 38 11.19 11.05 6.05
CA VAL A 38 11.59 12.06 7.04
C VAL A 38 12.76 11.53 7.86
N LYS A 39 13.82 12.35 8.03
CA LYS A 39 15.14 11.96 8.55
C LYS A 39 15.16 11.33 9.96
N ASP A 40 14.10 11.46 10.75
CA ASP A 40 14.07 11.05 12.16
C ASP A 40 12.81 10.25 12.55
N LEU A 41 12.17 9.57 11.59
CA LEU A 41 11.16 8.58 11.99
C LEU A 41 11.83 7.41 12.71
N SER A 42 11.28 7.03 13.86
CA SER A 42 11.59 5.75 14.51
C SER A 42 11.33 4.60 13.53
N GLU A 43 12.22 3.59 13.51
CA GLU A 43 12.18 2.45 12.58
C GLU A 43 10.78 1.81 12.48
N ASP A 44 10.07 1.73 13.61
CA ASP A 44 8.75 1.10 13.69
C ASP A 44 7.62 1.96 13.10
N TRP A 45 7.79 3.28 12.98
CA TRP A 45 6.77 4.21 12.51
C TRP A 45 6.94 4.63 11.04
N GLN A 46 8.14 4.42 10.47
CA GLN A 46 8.36 4.41 9.01
C GLN A 46 7.47 3.36 8.34
N LEU A 47 7.10 2.34 9.10
CA LEU A 47 6.24 1.25 8.67
C LEU A 47 4.73 1.58 8.70
N HIS A 48 4.29 2.61 9.46
CA HIS A 48 2.86 2.89 9.68
C HIS A 48 2.36 4.19 9.05
N THR A 49 3.24 5.17 8.78
CA THR A 49 2.79 6.56 8.65
C THR A 49 3.32 7.32 7.43
N MET A 50 2.69 7.00 6.30
CA MET A 50 2.15 8.07 5.48
C MET A 50 1.18 8.93 6.31
N ARG A 51 1.64 9.96 7.04
CA ARG A 51 0.77 11.04 7.55
C ARG A 51 1.44 12.39 7.37
N ARG A 52 0.94 13.07 6.34
CA ARG A 52 0.88 14.52 6.17
C ARG A 52 2.21 15.25 6.04
N CYS A 53 2.52 15.55 4.78
CA CYS A 53 3.04 16.86 4.39
C CYS A 53 2.25 17.97 5.10
N SER A 54 2.89 18.76 5.97
CA SER A 54 2.48 20.10 6.45
C SER A 54 3.65 20.62 7.33
N ALA A 55 4.55 21.51 6.92
CA ALA A 55 4.32 22.89 6.48
C ALA A 55 5.61 23.48 5.85
N PRO A 56 5.51 24.56 5.04
CA PRO A 56 6.70 25.25 4.52
C PRO A 56 7.43 26.00 5.63
N ARG A 57 8.75 25.82 5.72
CA ARG A 57 9.63 26.67 6.53
C ARG A 57 9.53 28.10 6.00
N ARG A 58 8.92 29.00 6.77
CA ARG A 58 9.13 30.45 6.58
C ARG A 58 10.50 30.82 7.15
N HIS A 59 11.12 31.79 6.48
CA HIS A 59 12.50 32.29 6.59
C HIS A 59 13.12 32.28 7.98
#